data_AF-A0A3C0TW81-F1
#
_entry.id   AF-A0A3C0TW81-F1
#
_cell.length_a   1.000
_cell.length_b   1.000
_cell.length_c   1.000
_cell.angle_alpha   90.00
_cell.angle_beta   90.00
_cell.angle_gamma   90.00
#
_symmetry.space_group_name_H-M   'P 1'
#
loop_
_entity.id
_entity.type
_entity.pdbx_description
1 polymer ?
#
loop_
_entity_poly.entity_id
_entity_poly.type
_entity_poly.pdbx_seq_one_letter_code
_entity_poly.pdbx_strand_id
1 'polypeptide(L)'
;MRNLLFAGVTALALFTYVPVRADDANQPDDHAPIGVMGDHLHKKGQWMAGYRYKHVRTSGYREGTDSVSLASVQKAYGEAAAEMDMGMHMLEVMYGVTDDLTLMLMPQYMRMEMTHQSSHGGGHSHKHIDKEFGDTEVTALYSILRRESGGANHRAHLNIGVSLPTGSIDETFVDHHNKVYHLPYNMQFGSGTFDPILGATYTGEAPQWSWGAQTLNTIRLGKNDNGYRQGNRYTATAWAARNLAGAFSLSFRIEGEAWRNVEGRDRSLPINIIAGADPDQQSGERVLAHVGLNLLIDDRQGIFSGHRLAAEFGIPLHERFSGPQPDTSYRLSLAYQFAF
;
A
#
# COMPACT_ATOMS: atom_id res chain seq x y z
N MET A 1 7.28 21.23 -68.26
CA MET A 1 7.90 21.83 -67.05
C MET A 1 6.99 21.54 -65.86
N ARG A 2 7.58 21.06 -64.75
CA ARG A 2 7.00 20.76 -63.42
C ARG A 2 6.04 19.56 -63.30
N ASN A 3 6.47 18.55 -62.54
CA ASN A 3 5.81 17.93 -61.37
C ASN A 3 6.70 16.74 -60.91
N LEU A 4 7.64 16.95 -59.98
CA LEU A 4 7.54 16.65 -58.53
C LEU A 4 7.18 15.18 -58.23
N LEU A 5 8.22 14.34 -58.14
CA LEU A 5 8.20 13.04 -57.49
C LEU A 5 8.59 13.23 -56.02
N PHE A 6 7.68 12.88 -55.11
CA PHE A 6 7.96 12.73 -53.68
C PHE A 6 8.73 11.43 -53.46
N ALA A 7 9.99 11.53 -53.04
CA ALA A 7 10.72 10.43 -52.41
C ALA A 7 10.74 10.69 -50.90
N GLY A 8 9.95 9.93 -50.16
CA GLY A 8 9.95 9.96 -48.70
C GLY A 8 11.21 9.31 -48.15
N VAL A 9 12.01 10.08 -47.43
CA VAL A 9 13.09 9.57 -46.58
C VAL A 9 12.52 9.42 -45.17
N THR A 10 12.16 8.21 -44.79
CA THR A 10 11.86 7.89 -43.38
C THR A 10 13.19 7.53 -42.71
N ALA A 11 13.76 8.49 -41.98
CA ALA A 11 14.91 8.21 -41.11
C ALA A 11 14.42 7.49 -39.85
N LEU A 12 14.60 6.17 -39.81
CA LEU A 12 14.42 5.37 -38.61
C LEU A 12 15.65 5.60 -37.71
N ALA A 13 15.51 6.50 -36.73
CA ALA A 13 16.52 6.66 -35.68
C ALA A 13 16.47 5.42 -34.77
N LEU A 14 17.32 4.43 -35.07
CA LEU A 14 17.68 3.36 -34.14
C LEU A 14 18.45 4.00 -32.98
N PHE A 15 17.72 4.38 -31.92
CA PHE A 15 18.33 4.53 -30.60
C PHE A 15 18.77 3.13 -30.17
N THR A 16 20.07 2.85 -30.29
CA THR A 16 20.69 1.73 -29.59
C THR A 16 20.56 2.01 -28.09
N TYR A 17 19.53 1.45 -27.46
CA TYR A 17 19.40 1.39 -26.02
C TYR A 17 20.50 0.45 -25.51
N VAL A 18 21.53 1.01 -24.88
CA VAL A 18 22.47 0.22 -24.09
C VAL A 18 21.87 0.16 -22.69
N PRO A 19 21.31 -0.98 -22.24
CA PRO A 19 20.83 -1.08 -20.87
C PRO A 19 22.02 -0.88 -19.92
N VAL A 20 21.92 0.13 -19.05
CA VAL A 20 22.86 0.31 -17.95
C VAL A 20 22.48 -0.73 -16.90
N ARG A 21 23.19 -1.86 -16.91
CA ARG A 21 22.91 -3.01 -16.06
C ARG A 21 22.77 -2.62 -14.58
N ALA A 22 21.67 -3.02 -13.96
CA ALA A 22 21.51 -2.94 -12.51
C ALA A 22 22.31 -4.06 -11.83
N ASP A 23 23.50 -3.75 -11.33
CA ASP A 23 24.51 -4.73 -10.88
C ASP A 23 24.30 -5.31 -9.46
N ASP A 24 23.24 -4.91 -8.73
CA ASP A 24 23.23 -5.07 -7.26
C ASP A 24 22.30 -6.15 -6.70
N ALA A 25 21.55 -6.87 -7.53
CA ALA A 25 20.49 -7.74 -7.03
C ALA A 25 20.70 -9.17 -7.53
N ASN A 26 21.67 -9.86 -6.90
CA ASN A 26 22.18 -11.18 -7.26
C ASN A 26 21.39 -12.34 -6.63
N GLN A 27 20.49 -12.07 -5.66
CA GLN A 27 19.68 -13.10 -5.00
C GLN A 27 18.20 -12.70 -4.84
N PRO A 28 17.28 -13.68 -4.69
CA PRO A 28 15.84 -13.43 -4.49
C PRO A 28 15.49 -12.78 -3.14
N ASP A 29 16.35 -12.90 -2.13
CA ASP A 29 16.18 -12.34 -0.78
C ASP A 29 16.92 -11.01 -0.54
N ASP A 30 17.53 -10.43 -1.58
CA ASP A 30 18.13 -9.09 -1.56
C ASP A 30 17.08 -7.99 -1.40
N HIS A 31 15.82 -8.31 -1.75
CA HIS A 31 14.64 -7.48 -1.52
C HIS A 31 13.85 -8.04 -0.34
N ALA A 32 13.29 -7.13 0.45
CA ALA A 32 12.38 -7.45 1.53
C ALA A 32 11.13 -8.20 1.02
N PRO A 33 10.34 -8.83 1.92
CA PRO A 33 9.02 -9.34 1.57
C PRO A 33 8.21 -8.22 0.96
N ILE A 34 7.42 -8.55 -0.07
CA ILE A 34 6.84 -7.52 -0.92
C ILE A 34 6.13 -6.45 -0.11
N GLY A 35 5.35 -6.76 0.94
CA GLY A 35 4.64 -5.79 1.76
C GLY A 35 5.46 -4.67 2.41
N VAL A 36 6.80 -4.75 2.44
CA VAL A 36 7.70 -3.66 2.84
C VAL A 36 7.84 -2.68 1.67
N MET A 37 7.58 -1.39 1.91
CA MET A 37 7.60 -0.36 0.85
C MET A 37 8.94 0.37 0.83
N GLY A 38 9.51 0.61 -0.36
CA GLY A 38 10.78 1.34 -0.49
C GLY A 38 11.90 0.71 0.36
N ASP A 39 12.09 -0.59 0.22
CA ASP A 39 12.99 -1.41 1.02
C ASP A 39 14.46 -1.36 0.58
N HIS A 40 14.73 -0.85 -0.63
CA HIS A 40 16.07 -0.80 -1.20
C HIS A 40 16.32 0.48 -2.00
N LEU A 41 17.59 0.77 -2.27
CA LEU A 41 18.03 1.87 -3.12
C LEU A 41 18.52 1.34 -4.47
N HIS A 42 18.49 2.21 -5.47
CA HIS A 42 19.07 2.02 -6.79
C HIS A 42 20.33 2.88 -6.96
N LYS A 43 21.29 2.41 -7.75
CA LYS A 43 22.49 3.19 -8.10
C LYS A 43 22.15 4.33 -9.02
N LYS A 44 23.07 5.29 -9.11
CA LYS A 44 22.92 6.44 -10.00
C LYS A 44 22.58 6.00 -11.43
N GLY A 45 21.47 6.50 -11.95
CA GLY A 45 21.01 6.26 -13.32
C GLY A 45 20.13 5.02 -13.50
N GLN A 46 20.05 4.13 -12.51
CA GLN A 46 19.18 2.95 -12.57
C GLN A 46 17.72 3.33 -12.39
N TRP A 47 16.86 2.63 -13.11
CA TRP A 47 15.42 2.73 -12.99
C TRP A 47 14.83 1.41 -12.50
N MET A 48 13.70 1.50 -11.80
CA MET A 48 12.84 0.35 -11.57
C MET A 48 11.39 0.73 -11.81
N ALA A 49 10.69 -0.15 -12.52
CA ALA A 49 9.26 -0.11 -12.67
C ALA A 49 8.66 -1.35 -11.97
N GLY A 50 7.70 -1.11 -11.09
CA GLY A 50 7.00 -2.11 -10.34
C GLY A 50 5.49 -1.97 -10.50
N TYR A 51 4.80 -3.09 -10.38
CA TYR A 51 3.37 -3.16 -10.22
C TYR A 51 3.06 -4.06 -9.04
N ARG A 52 2.18 -3.60 -8.16
CA ARG A 52 1.79 -4.30 -6.95
C ARG A 52 0.29 -4.25 -6.79
N TYR A 53 -0.31 -5.42 -6.61
CA TYR A 53 -1.69 -5.58 -6.24
C TYR A 53 -1.79 -5.96 -4.77
N LYS A 54 -2.58 -5.21 -3.99
CA LYS A 54 -2.90 -5.55 -2.60
C LYS A 54 -4.41 -5.75 -2.47
N HIS A 55 -4.80 -6.88 -1.90
CA HIS A 55 -6.18 -7.20 -1.57
C HIS A 55 -6.34 -7.29 -0.05
N VAL A 56 -7.36 -6.64 0.49
CA VAL A 56 -7.75 -6.73 1.89
C VAL A 56 -9.20 -7.16 1.96
N ARG A 57 -9.46 -8.23 2.70
CA ARG A 57 -10.80 -8.70 3.01
C ARG A 57 -11.08 -8.41 4.48
N THR A 58 -12.23 -7.83 4.77
CA THR A 58 -12.76 -7.74 6.14
C THR A 58 -14.09 -8.48 6.22
N SER A 59 -14.34 -9.14 7.35
CA SER A 59 -15.58 -9.86 7.60
C SER A 59 -15.81 -9.98 9.10
N GLY A 60 -16.94 -9.50 9.59
CA GLY A 60 -17.21 -9.42 11.02
C GLY A 60 -16.95 -8.01 11.58
N TYR A 61 -17.06 -7.90 12.90
CA TYR A 61 -16.82 -6.66 13.65
C TYR A 61 -16.09 -6.92 14.96
N ARG A 62 -15.30 -5.94 15.37
CA ARG A 62 -14.76 -5.82 16.73
C ARG A 62 -15.00 -4.43 17.30
N GLU A 63 -15.10 -4.36 18.62
CA GLU A 63 -15.06 -3.14 19.41
C GLU A 63 -14.16 -3.40 20.63
N GLY A 64 -13.16 -2.55 20.84
CA GLY A 64 -12.01 -2.96 21.63
C GLY A 64 -11.38 -4.21 21.02
N THR A 65 -11.07 -5.21 21.84
CA THR A 65 -10.57 -6.53 21.39
C THR A 65 -11.68 -7.54 21.14
N ASP A 66 -12.91 -7.20 21.49
CA ASP A 66 -14.01 -8.15 21.56
C ASP A 66 -14.76 -8.22 20.23
N SER A 67 -15.09 -9.44 19.80
CA SER A 67 -15.95 -9.64 18.64
C SER A 67 -17.38 -9.21 18.97
N VAL A 68 -17.97 -8.37 18.12
CA VAL A 68 -19.34 -7.91 18.27
C VAL A 68 -20.20 -8.37 17.09
N SER A 69 -21.47 -8.67 17.36
CA SER A 69 -22.37 -9.16 16.32
C SER A 69 -22.80 -8.03 15.39
N LEU A 70 -22.97 -8.35 14.10
CA LEU A 70 -23.55 -7.45 13.09
C LEU A 70 -24.89 -6.84 13.57
N ALA A 71 -25.76 -7.65 14.17
CA ALA A 71 -27.04 -7.21 14.70
C ALA A 71 -26.90 -6.17 15.83
N SER A 72 -25.87 -6.31 16.67
CA SER A 72 -25.57 -5.32 17.73
C SER A 72 -25.17 -3.98 17.14
N VAL A 73 -24.30 -4.00 16.11
CA VAL A 73 -23.86 -2.78 15.41
C VAL A 73 -25.04 -2.12 14.69
N GLN A 74 -25.85 -2.89 13.98
CA GLN A 74 -27.08 -2.42 13.32
C GLN A 74 -28.09 -1.83 14.31
N LYS A 75 -28.19 -2.37 15.53
CA LYS A 75 -29.08 -1.82 16.54
C LYS A 75 -28.60 -0.44 17.03
N ALA A 76 -27.27 -0.23 17.07
CA ALA A 76 -26.68 1.03 17.52
C ALA A 76 -26.67 2.10 16.43
N TYR A 77 -26.36 1.72 15.19
CA TYR A 77 -26.16 2.65 14.07
C TYR A 77 -27.23 2.55 12.99
N GLY A 78 -28.09 1.54 12.95
CA GLY A 78 -29.07 1.36 11.88
C GLY A 78 -28.55 0.56 10.69
N GLU A 79 -27.27 0.72 10.34
CA GLU A 79 -26.57 -0.09 9.33
C GLU A 79 -25.23 -0.63 9.84
N ALA A 80 -24.77 -1.72 9.23
CA ALA A 80 -23.44 -2.27 9.44
C ALA A 80 -22.87 -2.82 8.13
N ALA A 81 -21.59 -2.56 7.88
CA ALA A 81 -20.84 -3.15 6.78
C ALA A 81 -20.48 -4.61 7.09
N ALA A 82 -21.22 -5.57 6.56
CA ALA A 82 -21.00 -6.99 6.77
C ALA A 82 -19.65 -7.48 6.25
N GLU A 83 -19.26 -6.99 5.07
CA GLU A 83 -18.05 -7.40 4.37
C GLU A 83 -17.49 -6.23 3.58
N MET A 84 -16.15 -6.18 3.47
CA MET A 84 -15.45 -5.24 2.60
C MET A 84 -14.36 -5.96 1.83
N ASP A 85 -14.31 -5.72 0.51
CA ASP A 85 -13.18 -6.07 -0.35
C ASP A 85 -12.51 -4.79 -0.84
N MET A 86 -11.23 -4.66 -0.54
CA MET A 86 -10.41 -3.58 -1.07
C MET A 86 -9.36 -4.17 -2.00
N GLY A 87 -9.33 -3.71 -3.25
CA GLY A 87 -8.26 -3.97 -4.21
C GLY A 87 -7.48 -2.68 -4.46
N MET A 88 -6.16 -2.72 -4.34
CA MET A 88 -5.27 -1.59 -4.60
C MET A 88 -4.26 -1.99 -5.67
N HIS A 89 -4.23 -1.24 -6.76
CA HIS A 89 -3.28 -1.34 -7.86
C HIS A 89 -2.26 -0.21 -7.72
N MET A 90 -1.06 -0.53 -7.24
CA MET A 90 0.02 0.41 -7.03
C MET A 90 1.04 0.25 -8.15
N LEU A 91 1.32 1.34 -8.87
CA LEU A 91 2.46 1.40 -9.78
C LEU A 91 3.62 2.04 -9.02
N GLU A 92 4.80 1.47 -9.13
CA GLU A 92 6.01 1.93 -8.46
C GLU A 92 7.03 2.32 -9.51
N VAL A 93 7.53 3.55 -9.46
CA VAL A 93 8.63 4.00 -10.30
C VAL A 93 9.73 4.52 -9.40
N MET A 94 10.91 3.92 -9.50
CA MET A 94 12.08 4.32 -8.73
C MET A 94 13.20 4.77 -9.66
N TYR A 95 13.92 5.80 -9.24
CA TYR A 95 15.08 6.34 -9.96
C TYR A 95 16.22 6.66 -9.01
N GLY A 96 17.39 6.04 -9.24
CA GLY A 96 18.61 6.35 -8.51
C GLY A 96 19.21 7.67 -8.97
N VAL A 97 19.02 8.74 -8.20
CA VAL A 97 19.58 10.07 -8.50
C VAL A 97 21.09 10.09 -8.22
N THR A 98 21.49 9.46 -7.13
CA THR A 98 22.88 9.19 -6.77
C THR A 98 22.97 7.78 -6.22
N ASP A 99 24.18 7.28 -5.95
CA ASP A 99 24.32 5.98 -5.29
C ASP A 99 23.71 5.96 -3.88
N ASP A 100 23.49 7.11 -3.25
CA ASP A 100 22.95 7.25 -1.89
C ASP A 100 21.50 7.76 -1.85
N LEU A 101 20.93 8.13 -3.00
CA LEU A 101 19.62 8.77 -3.09
C LEU A 101 18.80 8.15 -4.21
N THR A 102 17.67 7.56 -3.86
CA THR A 102 16.65 7.08 -4.80
C THR A 102 15.35 7.85 -4.59
N LEU A 103 14.69 8.24 -5.68
CA LEU A 103 13.33 8.79 -5.64
C LEU A 103 12.34 7.70 -6.04
N MET A 104 11.18 7.69 -5.39
CA MET A 104 10.09 6.77 -5.62
C MET A 104 8.79 7.56 -5.84
N LEU A 105 8.06 7.22 -6.89
CA LEU A 105 6.72 7.71 -7.20
C LEU A 105 5.76 6.52 -7.20
N MET A 106 4.66 6.62 -6.46
CA MET A 106 3.71 5.53 -6.29
C MET A 106 2.25 6.00 -6.38
N PRO A 107 1.69 6.17 -7.59
CA PRO A 107 0.25 6.33 -7.75
C PRO A 107 -0.47 5.00 -7.48
N GLN A 108 -1.68 5.10 -6.92
CA GLN A 108 -2.51 3.94 -6.62
C GLN A 108 -3.91 4.11 -7.19
N TYR A 109 -4.43 3.06 -7.82
CA TYR A 109 -5.82 2.97 -8.25
C TYR A 109 -6.53 1.92 -7.42
N MET A 110 -7.66 2.28 -6.84
CA MET A 110 -8.31 1.49 -5.82
C MET A 110 -9.70 1.07 -6.27
N ARG A 111 -10.14 -0.08 -5.79
CA ARG A 111 -11.52 -0.57 -5.88
C ARG A 111 -11.97 -0.93 -4.47
N MET A 112 -13.03 -0.29 -4.00
CA MET A 112 -13.65 -0.60 -2.71
C MET A 112 -15.05 -1.14 -2.94
N GLU A 113 -15.32 -2.29 -2.35
CA GLU A 113 -16.63 -2.93 -2.38
C GLU A 113 -17.06 -3.21 -0.95
N MET A 114 -18.20 -2.64 -0.55
CA MET A 114 -18.75 -2.80 0.79
C MET A 114 -20.16 -3.36 0.70
N THR A 115 -20.42 -4.44 1.43
CA THR A 115 -21.76 -4.99 1.58
C THR A 115 -22.35 -4.50 2.89
N HIS A 116 -23.37 -3.67 2.80
CA HIS A 116 -24.11 -3.17 3.95
C HIS A 116 -25.30 -4.08 4.24
N GLN A 117 -25.64 -4.20 5.51
CA GLN A 117 -26.90 -4.79 5.94
C GLN A 117 -27.64 -3.78 6.80
N SER A 118 -28.88 -3.49 6.43
CA SER A 118 -29.74 -2.56 7.16
C SER A 118 -30.58 -3.29 8.21
N SER A 119 -30.80 -2.63 9.36
CA SER A 119 -31.82 -3.04 10.34
C SER A 119 -33.25 -2.81 9.83
N HIS A 120 -33.44 -1.92 8.85
CA HIS A 120 -34.75 -1.54 8.33
C HIS A 120 -35.15 -2.40 7.11
N GLY A 121 -36.45 -2.69 6.98
CA GLY A 121 -36.98 -3.39 5.81
C GLY A 121 -36.79 -4.91 5.77
N GLY A 122 -36.42 -5.56 6.87
CA GLY A 122 -36.31 -7.03 6.95
C GLY A 122 -34.92 -7.62 6.69
N GLY A 123 -33.86 -6.81 6.83
CA GLY A 123 -32.47 -7.30 6.75
C GLY A 123 -31.89 -7.34 5.34
N HIS A 124 -32.40 -6.50 4.42
CA HIS A 124 -31.87 -6.44 3.06
C HIS A 124 -30.41 -6.02 3.04
N SER A 125 -29.59 -6.76 2.28
CA SER A 125 -28.22 -6.39 1.98
C SER A 125 -28.18 -5.55 0.71
N HIS A 126 -27.34 -4.52 0.71
CA HIS A 126 -27.01 -3.77 -0.48
C HIS A 126 -25.49 -3.66 -0.61
N LYS A 127 -25.01 -3.54 -1.85
CA LYS A 127 -23.58 -3.53 -2.15
C LYS A 127 -23.22 -2.22 -2.82
N HIS A 128 -22.23 -1.55 -2.26
CA HIS A 128 -21.65 -0.32 -2.79
C HIS A 128 -20.28 -0.64 -3.40
N ILE A 129 -20.02 -0.15 -4.61
CA ILE A 129 -18.77 -0.44 -5.35
C ILE A 129 -18.29 0.82 -6.04
N ASP A 130 -17.14 1.34 -5.59
CA ASP A 130 -16.48 2.47 -6.23
C ASP A 130 -15.06 2.11 -6.65
N LYS A 131 -14.55 2.89 -7.60
CA LYS A 131 -13.17 2.80 -8.07
C LYS A 131 -12.67 4.19 -8.41
N GLU A 132 -11.54 4.55 -7.84
CA GLU A 132 -10.92 5.85 -8.10
C GLU A 132 -9.41 5.76 -7.81
N PHE A 133 -8.67 6.77 -8.24
CA PHE A 133 -7.31 6.96 -7.73
C PHE A 133 -7.33 7.25 -6.23
N GLY A 134 -6.38 6.66 -5.51
CA GLY A 134 -6.06 7.07 -4.16
C GLY A 134 -5.03 8.20 -4.15
N ASP A 135 -4.54 8.52 -2.96
CA ASP A 135 -3.46 9.50 -2.80
C ASP A 135 -2.15 8.98 -3.43
N THR A 136 -1.43 9.85 -4.13
CA THR A 136 -0.17 9.50 -4.80
C THR A 136 0.99 9.78 -3.86
N GLU A 137 1.86 8.78 -3.64
CA GLU A 137 3.01 8.95 -2.75
C GLU A 137 4.28 9.32 -3.53
N VAL A 138 5.02 10.31 -3.02
CA VAL A 138 6.35 10.67 -3.50
C VAL A 138 7.33 10.57 -2.35
N THR A 139 8.34 9.72 -2.47
CA THR A 139 9.28 9.44 -1.37
C THR A 139 10.72 9.46 -1.86
N ALA A 140 11.61 10.06 -1.08
CA ALA A 140 13.05 9.97 -1.21
C ALA A 140 13.60 8.93 -0.22
N LEU A 141 14.48 8.05 -0.72
CA LEU A 141 15.19 7.04 0.05
C LEU A 141 16.66 7.46 0.13
N TYR A 142 17.15 7.74 1.33
CA TYR A 142 18.51 8.25 1.55
C TYR A 142 19.34 7.29 2.40
N SER A 143 20.44 6.77 1.87
CA SER A 143 21.31 5.83 2.58
C SER A 143 22.03 6.50 3.75
N ILE A 144 22.02 5.84 4.91
CA ILE A 144 22.71 6.28 6.12
C ILE A 144 23.73 5.26 6.62
N LEU A 145 23.63 4.00 6.16
CA LEU A 145 24.55 2.94 6.53
C LEU A 145 24.73 1.98 5.36
N ARG A 146 26.00 1.67 5.06
CA ARG A 146 26.43 0.49 4.30
C ARG A 146 27.66 -0.06 4.95
N ARG A 147 27.58 -1.28 5.47
CA ARG A 147 28.69 -1.90 6.20
C ARG A 147 28.66 -3.41 6.02
N GLU A 148 29.81 -3.97 5.71
CA GLU A 148 30.04 -5.41 5.82
C GLU A 148 30.61 -5.73 7.20
N SER A 149 30.02 -6.70 7.90
CA SER A 149 30.51 -7.14 9.21
C SER A 149 30.04 -8.57 9.50
N GLY A 150 30.94 -9.42 9.99
CA GLY A 150 30.57 -10.78 10.42
C GLY A 150 30.02 -11.69 9.30
N GLY A 151 30.42 -11.45 8.06
CA GLY A 151 29.92 -12.21 6.89
C GLY A 151 28.51 -11.80 6.43
N ALA A 152 28.01 -10.65 6.89
CA ALA A 152 26.75 -10.07 6.47
C ALA A 152 26.92 -8.63 5.98
N ASN A 153 26.12 -8.27 4.99
CA ASN A 153 25.97 -6.91 4.47
C ASN A 153 24.82 -6.22 5.18
N HIS A 154 25.11 -5.08 5.81
CA HIS A 154 24.15 -4.28 6.54
C HIS A 154 23.90 -2.98 5.80
N ARG A 155 22.63 -2.68 5.54
CA ARG A 155 22.18 -1.46 4.87
C ARG A 155 21.12 -0.78 5.73
N ALA A 156 21.15 0.55 5.77
CA ALA A 156 20.04 1.32 6.31
C ALA A 156 19.83 2.61 5.53
N HIS A 157 18.58 3.05 5.46
CA HIS A 157 18.18 4.29 4.82
C HIS A 157 16.96 4.91 5.49
N LEU A 158 16.78 6.20 5.23
CA LEU A 158 15.59 6.95 5.64
C LEU A 158 14.60 6.99 4.47
N ASN A 159 13.31 6.94 4.78
CA ASN A 159 12.20 7.19 3.86
C ASN A 159 11.61 8.56 4.23
N ILE A 160 11.72 9.54 3.34
CA ILE A 160 11.18 10.89 3.57
C ILE A 160 10.32 11.24 2.37
N GLY A 161 9.02 11.43 2.58
CA GLY A 161 8.08 11.60 1.50
C GLY A 161 6.86 12.42 1.88
N VAL A 162 5.92 12.48 0.93
CA VAL A 162 4.61 13.10 1.09
C VAL A 162 3.58 12.29 0.31
N SER A 163 2.42 12.08 0.95
CA SER A 163 1.20 11.63 0.29
C SER A 163 0.49 12.86 -0.28
N LEU A 164 0.30 12.88 -1.59
CA LEU A 164 -0.37 13.95 -2.31
C LEU A 164 -1.87 13.66 -2.37
N PRO A 165 -2.75 14.66 -2.11
CA PRO A 165 -4.20 14.46 -2.07
C PRO A 165 -4.81 14.34 -3.48
N THR A 166 -4.44 13.28 -4.20
CA THR A 166 -4.99 12.97 -5.53
C THR A 166 -6.24 12.12 -5.46
N GLY A 167 -6.50 11.47 -4.32
CA GLY A 167 -7.71 10.68 -4.14
C GLY A 167 -8.91 11.52 -3.75
N SER A 168 -10.08 11.05 -4.18
CA SER A 168 -11.36 11.69 -3.86
C SER A 168 -11.71 11.58 -2.37
N ILE A 169 -12.34 12.64 -1.86
CA ILE A 169 -12.93 12.73 -0.51
C ILE A 169 -14.43 13.01 -0.54
N ASP A 170 -15.03 13.01 -1.73
CA ASP A 170 -16.41 13.36 -2.01
C ASP A 170 -17.19 12.16 -2.56
N GLU A 171 -16.73 10.94 -2.28
CA GLU A 171 -17.47 9.74 -2.68
C GLU A 171 -18.80 9.69 -1.95
N THR A 172 -19.86 9.33 -2.67
CA THR A 172 -21.23 9.40 -2.17
C THR A 172 -21.99 8.09 -2.37
N PHE A 173 -23.02 7.89 -1.57
CA PHE A 173 -24.02 6.86 -1.77
C PHE A 173 -25.43 7.47 -1.74
N VAL A 174 -26.37 6.77 -2.37
CA VAL A 174 -27.78 7.16 -2.38
C VAL A 174 -28.56 6.17 -1.52
N ASP A 175 -29.26 6.69 -0.51
CA ASP A 175 -30.09 5.85 0.35
C ASP A 175 -31.40 5.42 -0.35
N HIS A 176 -32.18 4.57 0.31
CA HIS A 176 -33.48 4.10 -0.20
C HIS A 176 -34.55 5.20 -0.34
N HIS A 177 -34.30 6.41 0.17
CA HIS A 177 -35.17 7.59 0.03
C HIS A 177 -34.66 8.58 -1.03
N ASN A 178 -33.72 8.17 -1.90
CA ASN A 178 -33.07 8.99 -2.91
C ASN A 178 -32.29 10.19 -2.33
N LYS A 179 -31.84 10.11 -1.08
CA LYS A 179 -30.98 11.12 -0.48
C LYS A 179 -29.52 10.74 -0.64
N VAL A 180 -28.72 11.71 -1.08
CA VAL A 180 -27.28 11.56 -1.28
C VAL A 180 -26.56 11.88 0.04
N TYR A 181 -25.64 11.00 0.42
CA TYR A 181 -24.75 11.17 1.57
C TYR A 181 -23.31 10.88 1.14
N HIS A 182 -22.33 11.50 1.79
CA HIS A 182 -20.95 11.07 1.62
C HIS A 182 -20.76 9.66 2.21
N LEU A 183 -19.86 8.90 1.60
CA LEU A 183 -19.41 7.62 2.12
C LEU A 183 -18.56 7.80 3.38
N PRO A 184 -18.60 6.83 4.31
CA PRO A 184 -17.78 6.83 5.52
C PRO A 184 -16.30 7.11 5.28
N TYR A 185 -15.57 7.55 6.31
CA TYR A 185 -14.16 7.95 6.15
C TYR A 185 -13.26 6.83 5.59
N ASN A 186 -13.53 5.58 5.95
CA ASN A 186 -12.79 4.40 5.47
C ASN A 186 -13.15 3.96 4.04
N MET A 187 -14.13 4.64 3.41
CA MET A 187 -14.59 4.44 2.04
C MET A 187 -14.24 5.62 1.13
N GLN A 188 -13.53 6.63 1.64
CA GLN A 188 -12.93 7.69 0.83
C GLN A 188 -11.56 7.23 0.30
N PHE A 189 -11.26 7.57 -0.95
CA PHE A 189 -10.03 7.12 -1.62
C PHE A 189 -8.80 7.95 -1.23
N GLY A 190 -9.02 9.21 -0.84
CA GLY A 190 -7.98 10.14 -0.44
C GLY A 190 -8.13 10.67 0.98
N SER A 191 -7.11 11.41 1.41
CA SER A 191 -7.12 12.17 2.66
C SER A 191 -7.60 13.61 2.48
N GLY A 192 -7.40 14.17 1.29
CA GLY A 192 -7.61 15.59 1.02
C GLY A 192 -6.57 16.50 1.69
N THR A 193 -5.46 15.94 2.20
CA THR A 193 -4.37 16.69 2.84
C THR A 193 -3.00 16.29 2.28
N PHE A 194 -2.02 17.18 2.42
CA PHE A 194 -0.62 16.84 2.16
C PHE A 194 -0.04 16.22 3.42
N ASP A 195 0.28 14.93 3.35
CA ASP A 195 0.65 14.18 4.56
C ASP A 195 2.10 13.71 4.48
N PRO A 196 3.00 14.30 5.30
CA PRO A 196 4.38 13.84 5.36
C PRO A 196 4.51 12.37 5.75
N ILE A 197 5.41 11.68 5.06
CA ILE A 197 5.78 10.29 5.30
C ILE A 197 7.21 10.28 5.85
N LEU A 198 7.40 9.70 7.03
CA LEU A 198 8.70 9.56 7.67
C LEU A 198 8.93 8.11 8.08
N GLY A 199 10.06 7.56 7.67
CA GLY A 199 10.42 6.19 7.95
C GLY A 199 11.91 5.94 7.95
N ALA A 200 12.26 4.74 8.38
CA ALA A 200 13.61 4.21 8.32
C ALA A 200 13.54 2.71 8.11
N THR A 201 14.44 2.21 7.28
CA THR A 201 14.58 0.79 6.98
C THR A 201 15.99 0.35 7.29
N TYR A 202 16.11 -0.84 7.87
CA TYR A 202 17.35 -1.56 8.07
C TYR A 202 17.23 -2.96 7.47
N THR A 203 18.25 -3.38 6.74
CA THR A 203 18.37 -4.74 6.20
C THR A 203 19.74 -5.33 6.51
N GLY A 204 19.75 -6.62 6.85
CA GLY A 204 20.94 -7.45 6.98
C GLY A 204 20.82 -8.63 6.03
N GLU A 205 21.90 -8.95 5.33
CA GLU A 205 21.93 -9.98 4.30
C GLU A 205 23.19 -10.84 4.46
N ALA A 206 22.99 -12.14 4.58
CA ALA A 206 24.02 -13.17 4.67
C ALA A 206 23.74 -14.25 3.61
N PRO A 207 24.68 -15.16 3.30
CA PRO A 207 24.58 -16.05 2.13
C PRO A 207 23.31 -16.94 2.02
N GLN A 208 22.55 -17.15 3.10
CA GLN A 208 21.32 -17.96 3.08
C GLN A 208 20.13 -17.26 3.74
N TRP A 209 20.35 -16.10 4.34
CA TRP A 209 19.39 -15.44 5.21
C TRP A 209 19.45 -13.94 5.01
N SER A 210 18.29 -13.32 4.90
CA SER A 210 18.13 -11.89 5.05
C SER A 210 17.14 -11.57 6.16
N TRP A 211 17.28 -10.40 6.75
CA TRP A 211 16.37 -9.91 7.79
C TRP A 211 16.31 -8.41 7.74
N GLY A 212 15.27 -7.85 8.34
CA GLY A 212 15.17 -6.41 8.40
C GLY A 212 14.05 -5.94 9.29
N ALA A 213 14.03 -4.62 9.45
CA ALA A 213 12.96 -3.92 10.12
C ALA A 213 12.73 -2.58 9.43
N GLN A 214 11.48 -2.15 9.39
CA GLN A 214 11.09 -0.85 8.86
C GLN A 214 10.06 -0.21 9.79
N THR A 215 10.16 1.10 9.96
CA THR A 215 9.02 1.92 10.37
C THR A 215 8.67 2.91 9.27
N LEU A 216 7.38 3.12 9.04
CA LEU A 216 6.85 4.07 8.09
C LEU A 216 5.64 4.75 8.72
N ASN A 217 5.67 6.08 8.80
CA ASN A 217 4.70 6.86 9.55
C ASN A 217 4.13 7.97 8.67
N THR A 218 2.81 8.03 8.57
CA THR A 218 2.08 9.07 7.83
C THR A 218 1.52 10.06 8.83
N ILE A 219 2.05 11.27 8.83
CA ILE A 219 1.60 12.36 9.69
C ILE A 219 0.57 13.16 8.92
N ARG A 220 -0.68 13.15 9.40
CA ARG A 220 -1.77 13.86 8.73
C ARG A 220 -1.77 15.32 9.19
N LEU A 221 -1.63 16.28 8.28
CA LEU A 221 -1.52 17.70 8.63
C LEU A 221 -2.66 18.53 8.03
N GLY A 222 -3.17 19.49 8.81
CA GLY A 222 -4.27 20.36 8.36
C GLY A 222 -5.61 19.63 8.23
N LYS A 223 -6.66 20.35 7.86
CA LYS A 223 -7.97 19.77 7.55
C LYS A 223 -8.22 19.92 6.06
N ASN A 224 -8.89 18.94 5.48
CA ASN A 224 -9.33 18.99 4.08
C ASN A 224 -10.56 19.90 3.92
N ASP A 225 -11.02 20.03 2.67
CA ASP A 225 -12.14 20.91 2.30
C ASP A 225 -13.48 20.50 2.95
N ASN A 226 -13.61 19.22 3.34
CA ASN A 226 -14.76 18.69 4.08
C ASN A 226 -14.66 18.92 5.60
N GLY A 227 -13.61 19.58 6.08
CA GLY A 227 -13.49 20.03 7.47
C GLY A 227 -13.01 18.97 8.46
N TYR A 228 -12.42 17.87 7.96
CA TYR A 228 -11.83 16.81 8.78
C TYR A 228 -10.37 16.54 8.42
N ARG A 229 -9.70 15.77 9.27
CA ARG A 229 -8.33 15.29 9.10
C ARG A 229 -8.28 13.83 9.51
N GLN A 230 -7.77 12.96 8.65
CA GLN A 230 -7.56 11.57 9.05
C GLN A 230 -6.58 11.47 10.23
N GLY A 231 -6.68 10.40 11.02
CA GLY A 231 -5.72 10.17 12.09
C GLY A 231 -4.33 9.83 11.57
N ASN A 232 -3.28 10.23 12.31
CA ASN A 232 -1.92 9.81 12.01
C ASN A 232 -1.82 8.28 12.01
N ARG A 233 -1.02 7.72 11.11
CA ARG A 233 -0.78 6.27 10.99
C ARG A 233 0.69 5.96 11.22
N TYR A 234 0.94 4.93 12.02
CA TYR A 234 2.26 4.47 12.39
C TYR A 234 2.34 2.98 12.07
N THR A 235 3.32 2.59 11.26
CA THR A 235 3.59 1.20 10.91
C THR A 235 5.00 0.83 11.33
N ALA A 236 5.14 -0.35 11.91
CA ALA A 236 6.41 -0.98 12.21
C ALA A 236 6.37 -2.44 11.76
N THR A 237 7.40 -2.91 11.07
CA THR A 237 7.46 -4.28 10.58
C THR A 237 8.86 -4.83 10.75
N ALA A 238 8.95 -6.14 10.96
CA ALA A 238 10.20 -6.88 11.01
C ALA A 238 10.01 -8.20 10.28
N TRP A 239 11.07 -8.65 9.60
CA TRP A 239 11.03 -9.88 8.80
C TRP A 239 12.34 -10.64 8.86
N ALA A 240 12.24 -11.91 8.51
CA ALA A 240 13.36 -12.76 8.13
C ALA A 240 12.98 -13.56 6.89
N ALA A 241 13.93 -13.73 5.97
CA ALA A 241 13.78 -14.52 4.77
C ALA A 241 14.95 -15.48 4.61
N ARG A 242 14.69 -16.60 3.94
CA ARG A 242 15.68 -17.63 3.65
C ARG A 242 15.72 -17.90 2.16
N ASN A 243 16.92 -17.87 1.59
CA ASN A 243 17.16 -18.34 0.24
C ASN A 243 17.19 -19.87 0.22
N LEU A 244 16.34 -20.49 -0.60
CA LEU A 244 16.15 -21.95 -0.59
C LEU A 244 16.74 -22.65 -1.82
N ALA A 245 16.88 -21.96 -2.96
CA ALA A 245 17.42 -22.57 -4.19
C ALA A 245 18.01 -21.56 -5.19
N GLY A 246 18.43 -20.37 -4.75
CA GLY A 246 18.99 -19.33 -5.62
C GLY A 246 17.97 -18.62 -6.51
N ALA A 247 16.82 -19.24 -6.82
CA ALA A 247 15.74 -18.67 -7.61
C ALA A 247 14.52 -18.23 -6.77
N PHE A 248 14.35 -18.78 -5.56
CA PHE A 248 13.25 -18.41 -4.66
C PHE A 248 13.71 -18.23 -3.21
N SER A 249 13.07 -17.29 -2.54
CA SER A 249 13.19 -17.09 -1.10
C SER A 249 11.82 -17.14 -0.43
N LEU A 250 11.81 -17.65 0.80
CA LEU A 250 10.64 -17.72 1.67
C LEU A 250 10.84 -16.75 2.81
N SER A 251 9.82 -15.94 3.13
CA SER A 251 9.89 -14.96 4.20
C SER A 251 8.77 -15.09 5.21
N PHE A 252 9.07 -14.71 6.45
CA PHE A 252 8.10 -14.49 7.51
C PHE A 252 8.21 -13.03 7.98
N ARG A 253 7.08 -12.36 8.15
CA ARG A 253 7.03 -10.95 8.55
C ARG A 253 5.94 -10.70 9.58
N ILE A 254 6.25 -9.90 10.58
CA ILE A 254 5.28 -9.34 11.53
C ILE A 254 5.10 -7.85 11.20
N GLU A 255 3.86 -7.40 11.20
CA GLU A 255 3.48 -6.01 10.93
C GLU A 255 2.61 -5.50 12.08
N GLY A 256 3.03 -4.44 12.74
CA GLY A 256 2.23 -3.67 13.69
C GLY A 256 1.80 -2.35 13.05
N GLU A 257 0.51 -2.03 13.15
CA GLU A 257 -0.08 -0.79 12.69
C GLU A 257 -0.86 -0.14 13.83
N ALA A 258 -0.77 1.18 13.95
CA ALA A 258 -1.63 1.98 14.82
C ALA A 258 -2.07 3.24 14.08
N TRP A 259 -3.35 3.57 14.16
CA TRP A 259 -3.91 4.79 13.58
C TRP A 259 -4.84 5.49 14.58
N ARG A 260 -4.86 6.82 14.51
CA ARG A 260 -5.65 7.65 15.42
C ARG A 260 -7.05 7.93 14.85
N ASN A 261 -7.90 8.51 15.70
CA ASN A 261 -9.21 8.98 15.31
C ASN A 261 -9.11 10.11 14.29
N VAL A 262 -10.20 10.29 13.56
CA VAL A 262 -10.38 11.46 12.69
C VAL A 262 -10.53 12.70 13.58
N GLU A 263 -9.90 13.80 13.20
CA GLU A 263 -10.09 15.09 13.86
C GLU A 263 -10.98 16.02 13.04
N GLY A 264 -11.95 16.66 13.70
CA GLY A 264 -12.98 17.40 12.99
C GLY A 264 -14.08 16.48 12.50
N ARG A 265 -14.84 16.93 11.49
CA ARG A 265 -15.90 16.11 10.90
C ARG A 265 -16.32 16.65 9.55
N ASP A 266 -16.68 15.73 8.66
CA ASP A 266 -17.55 16.05 7.53
C ASP A 266 -18.99 16.19 8.06
N ARG A 267 -19.65 17.31 7.73
CA ARG A 267 -21.02 17.58 8.16
C ARG A 267 -22.08 16.86 7.33
N SER A 268 -21.70 16.36 6.16
CA SER A 268 -22.57 15.58 5.28
C SER A 268 -22.69 14.12 5.73
N LEU A 269 -21.76 13.64 6.57
CA LEU A 269 -21.71 12.28 7.05
C LEU A 269 -22.79 11.98 8.10
N PRO A 270 -23.60 10.92 7.91
CA PRO A 270 -24.64 10.55 8.85
C PRO A 270 -24.06 9.68 9.99
N ILE A 271 -23.48 10.32 11.00
CA ILE A 271 -22.83 9.66 12.16
C ILE A 271 -23.73 8.63 12.85
N ASN A 272 -25.04 8.90 12.92
CA ASN A 272 -26.00 8.01 13.58
C ASN A 272 -26.51 6.85 12.69
N ILE A 273 -26.00 6.71 11.45
CA ILE A 273 -26.42 5.68 10.48
C ILE A 273 -25.36 4.59 10.32
N ILE A 274 -24.08 4.92 10.46
CA ILE A 274 -22.99 3.97 10.25
C ILE A 274 -21.77 4.32 11.10
N ALA A 275 -21.19 3.33 11.77
CA ALA A 275 -20.05 3.53 12.67
C ALA A 275 -18.82 4.15 11.97
N GLY A 276 -18.58 3.82 10.69
CA GLY A 276 -17.48 4.39 9.90
C GLY A 276 -17.57 5.90 9.66
N ALA A 277 -18.73 6.51 9.93
CA ALA A 277 -18.93 7.96 9.82
C ALA A 277 -18.60 8.71 11.13
N ASP A 278 -18.47 8.01 12.26
CA ASP A 278 -18.19 8.60 13.56
C ASP A 278 -16.68 8.89 13.70
N PRO A 279 -16.24 10.16 13.73
CA PRO A 279 -14.81 10.48 13.77
C PRO A 279 -14.09 9.98 15.03
N ASP A 280 -14.80 9.85 16.15
CA ASP A 280 -14.24 9.44 17.45
C ASP A 280 -14.11 7.91 17.59
N GLN A 281 -14.58 7.16 16.59
CA GLN A 281 -14.60 5.70 16.58
C GLN A 281 -13.73 5.09 15.48
N GLN A 282 -12.84 5.87 14.86
CA GLN A 282 -12.03 5.43 13.72
C GLN A 282 -10.65 4.88 14.10
N SER A 283 -10.17 5.03 15.34
CA SER A 283 -8.82 4.63 15.74
C SER A 283 -8.70 3.12 15.93
N GLY A 284 -7.47 2.61 15.81
CA GLY A 284 -7.21 1.20 16.00
C GLY A 284 -5.74 0.86 16.05
N GLU A 285 -5.49 -0.36 16.51
CA GLU A 285 -4.20 -1.03 16.45
C GLU A 285 -4.39 -2.45 15.92
N ARG A 286 -3.42 -2.92 15.13
CA ARG A 286 -3.45 -4.24 14.52
C ARG A 286 -2.05 -4.82 14.45
N VAL A 287 -1.94 -6.11 14.72
CA VAL A 287 -0.75 -6.91 14.45
C VAL A 287 -1.10 -8.01 13.46
N LEU A 288 -0.33 -8.13 12.39
CA LEU A 288 -0.48 -9.19 11.39
C LEU A 288 0.78 -10.05 11.30
N ALA A 289 0.58 -11.32 11.00
CA ALA A 289 1.64 -12.21 10.56
C ALA A 289 1.49 -12.49 9.07
N HIS A 290 2.63 -12.54 8.38
CA HIS A 290 2.72 -12.73 6.94
C HIS A 290 3.71 -13.82 6.59
N VAL A 291 3.38 -14.55 5.51
CA VAL A 291 4.30 -15.46 4.82
C VAL A 291 4.41 -15.00 3.38
N GLY A 292 5.64 -14.85 2.89
CA GLY A 292 5.93 -14.33 1.57
C GLY A 292 6.87 -15.23 0.76
N LEU A 293 6.78 -15.10 -0.55
CA LEU A 293 7.62 -15.77 -1.53
C LEU A 293 8.14 -14.72 -2.51
N ASN A 294 9.45 -14.65 -2.69
CA ASN A 294 10.07 -13.87 -3.76
C ASN A 294 10.70 -14.83 -4.77
N LEU A 295 10.49 -14.55 -6.04
CA LEU A 295 11.01 -15.27 -7.19
C LEU A 295 11.86 -14.32 -8.02
N LEU A 296 13.13 -14.64 -8.17
CA LEU A 296 14.03 -13.96 -9.08
C LEU A 296 14.14 -14.77 -10.37
N ILE A 297 13.77 -14.18 -11.49
CA ILE A 297 13.95 -14.79 -12.80
C ILE A 297 15.35 -14.40 -13.28
N ASP A 298 16.37 -15.18 -12.93
CA ASP A 298 17.74 -14.97 -13.39
C ASP A 298 18.02 -15.82 -14.65
N ASP A 299 17.68 -15.28 -15.82
CA ASP A 299 18.20 -15.79 -17.10
C ASP A 299 19.48 -15.03 -17.42
N ARG A 300 20.62 -15.56 -16.98
CA ARG A 300 21.95 -14.92 -17.02
C ARG A 300 22.42 -14.48 -18.42
N GLN A 301 21.70 -14.81 -19.50
CA GLN A 301 21.96 -14.35 -20.87
C GLN A 301 20.70 -14.02 -21.69
N GLY A 302 19.51 -13.93 -21.07
CA GLY A 302 18.25 -13.75 -21.80
C GLY A 302 17.49 -12.46 -21.47
N ILE A 303 16.40 -12.24 -22.21
CA ILE A 303 15.53 -11.04 -22.13
C ILE A 303 14.78 -10.90 -20.80
N PHE A 304 14.92 -11.86 -19.87
CA PHE A 304 14.19 -11.94 -18.61
C PHE A 304 15.05 -11.61 -17.38
N SER A 305 16.31 -11.21 -17.55
CA SER A 305 17.15 -10.73 -16.44
C SER A 305 16.59 -9.43 -15.85
N GLY A 306 16.56 -9.33 -14.51
CA GLY A 306 16.05 -8.16 -13.79
C GLY A 306 14.56 -8.22 -13.42
N HIS A 307 13.85 -9.28 -13.83
CA HIS A 307 12.44 -9.49 -13.51
C HIS A 307 12.27 -10.21 -12.16
N ARG A 308 11.41 -9.67 -11.29
CA ARG A 308 11.06 -10.24 -9.99
C ARG A 308 9.55 -10.41 -9.88
N LEU A 309 9.15 -11.52 -9.28
CA LEU A 309 7.76 -11.77 -8.87
C LEU A 309 7.73 -12.01 -7.37
N ALA A 310 6.71 -11.47 -6.70
CA ALA A 310 6.56 -11.66 -5.27
C ALA A 310 5.10 -11.86 -4.90
N ALA A 311 4.86 -12.66 -3.87
CA ALA A 311 3.55 -12.89 -3.29
C ALA A 311 3.67 -12.92 -1.76
N GLU A 312 2.70 -12.35 -1.06
CA GLU A 312 2.66 -12.38 0.39
C GLU A 312 1.21 -12.50 0.87
N PHE A 313 0.98 -13.42 1.81
CA PHE A 313 -0.31 -13.64 2.45
C PHE A 313 -0.19 -13.35 3.94
N GLY A 314 -1.13 -12.61 4.50
CA GLY A 314 -1.14 -12.25 5.91
C GLY A 314 -2.49 -12.38 6.59
N ILE A 315 -2.45 -12.65 7.88
CA ILE A 315 -3.60 -12.83 8.76
C ILE A 315 -3.43 -11.96 10.01
N PRO A 316 -4.52 -11.44 10.61
CA PRO A 316 -4.41 -10.74 11.89
C PRO A 316 -4.02 -11.73 12.99
N LEU A 317 -3.16 -11.27 13.89
CA LEU A 317 -2.89 -11.93 15.18
C LEU A 317 -3.58 -11.21 16.33
N HIS A 318 -3.71 -9.89 16.22
CA HIS A 318 -4.32 -9.04 17.22
C HIS A 318 -4.94 -7.80 16.57
N GLU A 319 -6.11 -7.39 17.06
CA GLU A 319 -6.82 -6.19 16.64
C GLU A 319 -7.52 -5.57 17.83
N ARG A 320 -7.42 -4.24 17.95
CA ARG A 320 -8.19 -3.46 18.90
C ARG A 320 -8.65 -2.15 18.28
N PHE A 321 -9.94 -1.85 18.40
CA PHE A 321 -10.55 -0.64 17.83
C PHE A 321 -11.18 0.23 18.92
N SER A 322 -11.25 1.54 18.72
CA SER A 322 -11.92 2.43 19.69
C SER A 322 -13.45 2.29 19.66
N GLY A 323 -14.01 1.84 18.55
CA GLY A 323 -15.43 1.57 18.36
C GLY A 323 -15.67 0.42 17.38
N PRO A 324 -16.94 0.14 17.03
CA PRO A 324 -17.28 -0.93 16.11
C PRO A 324 -16.67 -0.73 14.71
N GLN A 325 -15.71 -1.57 14.35
CA GLN A 325 -15.07 -1.57 13.03
C GLN A 325 -14.97 -2.99 12.44
N PRO A 326 -14.99 -3.13 11.10
CA PRO A 326 -14.76 -4.42 10.45
C PRO A 326 -13.38 -5.00 10.76
N ASP A 327 -13.33 -6.25 11.22
CA ASP A 327 -12.06 -6.95 11.47
C ASP A 327 -11.49 -7.58 10.19
N THR A 328 -10.16 -7.61 10.07
CA THR A 328 -9.48 -8.09 8.86
C THR A 328 -9.53 -9.60 8.80
N SER A 329 -10.06 -10.19 7.73
CA SER A 329 -9.97 -11.63 7.52
C SER A 329 -8.57 -12.03 7.05
N TYR A 330 -8.07 -11.34 6.02
CA TYR A 330 -6.73 -11.57 5.46
C TYR A 330 -6.26 -10.39 4.60
N ARG A 331 -4.95 -10.40 4.30
CA ARG A 331 -4.31 -9.54 3.30
C ARG A 331 -3.54 -10.40 2.30
N LEU A 332 -3.66 -10.07 1.02
CA LEU A 332 -2.85 -10.66 -0.06
C LEU A 332 -2.13 -9.54 -0.78
N SER A 333 -0.84 -9.73 -1.06
CA SER A 333 -0.05 -8.85 -1.91
C SER A 333 0.59 -9.68 -3.02
N LEU A 334 0.52 -9.18 -4.25
CA LEU A 334 1.21 -9.73 -5.41
C LEU A 334 1.99 -8.59 -6.06
N ALA A 335 3.20 -8.85 -6.53
CA ALA A 335 3.93 -7.84 -7.28
C ALA A 335 4.82 -8.43 -8.37
N TYR A 336 5.12 -7.54 -9.29
CA TYR A 336 6.11 -7.70 -10.33
C TYR A 336 7.01 -6.46 -10.33
N GLN A 337 8.32 -6.64 -10.41
CA GLN A 337 9.29 -5.55 -10.46
C GLN A 337 10.31 -5.82 -11.57
N PHE A 338 10.75 -4.76 -12.23
CA PHE A 338 11.77 -4.80 -13.27
C PHE A 338 12.72 -3.60 -13.13
N ALA A 339 14.01 -3.88 -12.95
CA ALA A 339 15.06 -2.87 -12.82
C ALA A 339 16.02 -2.89 -14.02
N PHE A 340 16.42 -1.72 -14.53
CA PHE A 340 17.18 -1.57 -15.79
C PHE A 340 18.03 -0.30 -15.89
#